data_AF-A0A924N5S3-F1
#
_entry.id   AF-A0A924N5S3-F1
#
_cell.length_a   1.000
_cell.length_b   1.000
_cell.length_c   1.000
_cell.angle_alpha   90.00
_cell.angle_beta   90.00
_cell.angle_gamma   90.00
#
_symmetry.space_group_name_H-M   'P 1'
#
loop_
_entity.id
_entity.type
_entity.pdbx_description
1 polymer ?
#
loop_
_entity_poly.entity_id
_entity_poly.type
_entity_poly.pdbx_seq_one_letter_code
_entity_poly.pdbx_strand_id
1 'polypeptide(L)'
;ALWKLPCVFIIENNRYGMGTSLERASAIHDIFERGAAYNMARRQCDGQDVFAVREAVGEAVERARKEQHPTLLEVRTYRFMGHSMSDAVSGTYRTKAELEEYMKRDPISLLRERMEDNGSLSEEQLQKMDTDIKAVVQDAWDFADASPELPLEALYEDVYVDTTT
;
A
#
# COMPACT_ATOMS: atom_id res chain seq x y z
N ALA A 1 15.33 -11.90 -13.35
CA ALA A 1 14.68 -12.89 -14.23
C ALA A 1 15.44 -14.20 -14.45
N LEU A 2 16.74 -14.30 -14.14
CA LEU A 2 17.57 -15.49 -14.38
C LEU A 2 16.94 -16.82 -13.91
N TRP A 3 16.40 -16.84 -12.69
CA TRP A 3 15.83 -18.06 -12.07
C TRP A 3 14.37 -18.33 -12.44
N LYS A 4 13.74 -17.46 -13.25
CA LYS A 4 12.32 -17.60 -13.64
C LYS A 4 11.41 -17.83 -12.43
N LEU A 5 11.53 -16.98 -11.41
CA LEU A 5 10.65 -17.06 -10.24
C LEU A 5 9.33 -16.30 -10.51
N PRO A 6 8.18 -16.85 -10.08
CA PRO A 6 6.87 -16.23 -10.22
C PRO A 6 6.66 -15.14 -9.16
N CYS A 7 7.47 -14.08 -9.20
CA CYS A 7 7.44 -12.99 -8.22
C CYS A 7 6.90 -11.69 -8.82
N VAL A 8 6.04 -11.00 -8.07
CA VAL A 8 5.65 -9.62 -8.36
C VAL A 8 6.22 -8.73 -7.26
N PHE A 9 7.12 -7.83 -7.64
CA PHE A 9 7.68 -6.82 -6.75
C PHE A 9 6.88 -5.54 -6.94
N ILE A 10 6.30 -5.02 -5.87
CA ILE A 10 5.50 -3.80 -5.90
C ILE A 10 6.23 -2.71 -5.12
N ILE A 11 6.36 -1.54 -5.72
CA ILE A 11 6.87 -0.33 -5.09
C ILE A 11 5.71 0.63 -4.92
N GLU A 12 5.30 0.86 -3.68
CA GLU A 12 4.37 1.93 -3.34
C GLU A 12 5.13 3.26 -3.26
N ASN A 13 5.22 3.95 -4.40
CA ASN A 13 5.95 5.20 -4.51
C ASN A 13 5.08 6.36 -4.02
N ASN A 14 5.20 6.68 -2.73
CA ASN A 14 4.55 7.82 -2.09
C ASN A 14 5.40 9.12 -2.11
N ARG A 15 6.46 9.15 -2.93
CA ARG A 15 7.43 10.26 -3.10
C ARG A 15 8.46 10.45 -1.99
N TYR A 16 8.34 9.78 -0.84
CA TYR A 16 9.21 10.05 0.32
C TYR A 16 9.68 8.80 1.07
N GLY A 17 10.99 8.70 1.31
CA GLY A 17 11.57 7.82 2.34
C GLY A 17 11.67 8.57 3.67
N MET A 18 10.71 8.34 4.58
CA MET A 18 10.49 9.16 5.78
C MET A 18 10.29 10.64 5.41
N GLY A 19 11.33 11.47 5.53
CA GLY A 19 11.37 12.88 5.12
C GLY A 19 12.31 13.18 3.94
N THR A 20 12.93 12.17 3.33
CA THR A 20 13.79 12.35 2.16
C THR A 20 12.96 12.18 0.89
N SER A 21 12.88 13.21 0.04
CA SER A 21 12.16 13.12 -1.23
C SER A 21 12.87 12.20 -2.22
N LEU A 22 12.11 11.64 -3.14
CA LEU A 22 12.62 10.74 -4.18
C LEU A 22 13.76 11.36 -5.00
N GLU A 23 13.62 12.63 -5.39
CA GLU A 23 14.59 13.38 -6.21
C GLU A 23 15.92 13.58 -5.47
N ARG A 24 15.90 13.55 -4.14
CA ARG A 24 17.12 13.61 -3.31
C ARG A 24 17.77 12.25 -3.12
N ALA A 25 17.00 11.18 -3.22
CA ALA A 25 17.43 9.81 -2.91
C ALA A 25 17.81 8.99 -4.16
N SER A 26 17.38 9.40 -5.36
CA SER A 26 17.55 8.60 -6.57
C SER A 26 17.75 9.46 -7.81
N ALA A 27 18.74 9.12 -8.63
CA ALA A 27 18.93 9.71 -9.97
C ALA A 27 17.90 9.19 -11.00
N ILE A 28 17.29 8.02 -10.74
CA ILE A 28 16.20 7.46 -11.54
C ILE A 28 14.89 7.75 -10.80
N HIS A 29 14.05 8.64 -11.32
CA HIS A 29 12.78 8.98 -10.68
C HIS A 29 11.65 8.02 -11.05
N ASP A 30 11.71 7.44 -12.25
CA ASP A 30 10.84 6.35 -12.69
C ASP A 30 11.37 5.01 -12.14
N ILE A 31 11.02 4.65 -10.91
CA ILE A 31 11.63 3.52 -10.19
C ILE A 31 11.37 2.18 -10.88
N PHE A 32 10.22 2.00 -11.54
CA PHE A 32 9.96 0.80 -12.32
C PHE A 32 11.03 0.55 -13.39
N GLU A 33 11.73 1.59 -13.87
CA GLU A 33 12.78 1.45 -14.88
C GLU A 33 13.91 0.54 -14.41
N ARG A 34 14.18 0.48 -13.09
CA ARG A 34 15.20 -0.39 -12.48
C ARG A 34 15.00 -1.87 -12.80
N GLY A 35 13.78 -2.29 -13.11
CA GLY A 35 13.48 -3.66 -13.53
C GLY A 35 14.23 -4.10 -14.80
N ALA A 36 14.56 -3.15 -15.70
CA ALA A 36 15.26 -3.47 -16.95
C ALA A 36 16.67 -4.04 -16.72
N ALA A 37 17.38 -3.56 -15.69
CA ALA A 37 18.71 -4.06 -15.34
C ALA A 37 18.70 -5.56 -15.00
N TYR A 38 17.54 -6.10 -14.61
CA TYR A 38 17.37 -7.51 -14.23
C TYR A 38 16.59 -8.33 -15.28
N ASN A 39 16.37 -7.75 -16.45
CA ASN A 39 15.51 -8.28 -17.51
C ASN A 39 14.13 -8.71 -16.98
N MET A 40 13.55 -7.89 -16.10
CA MET A 40 12.21 -8.11 -15.56
C MET A 40 11.17 -7.35 -16.39
N ALA A 41 9.97 -7.90 -16.49
CA ALA A 41 8.81 -7.10 -16.88
C ALA A 41 8.65 -5.94 -15.89
N ARG A 42 8.19 -4.79 -16.36
CA ARG A 42 8.09 -3.57 -15.55
C ARG A 42 6.95 -2.70 -16.02
N ARG A 43 6.23 -2.07 -15.09
CA ARG A 43 5.11 -1.16 -15.38
C ARG A 43 5.01 -0.13 -14.27
N GLN A 44 4.45 1.03 -14.60
CA GLN A 44 3.94 1.99 -13.63
C GLN A 44 2.42 2.07 -13.74
N CYS A 45 1.73 2.27 -12.61
CA CYS A 45 0.31 2.61 -12.59
C CYS A 45 0.01 3.73 -11.60
N ASP A 46 -1.13 4.39 -11.80
CA ASP A 46 -1.65 5.38 -10.87
C ASP A 46 -2.24 4.66 -9.66
N GLY A 47 -1.64 4.88 -8.49
CA GLY A 47 -2.06 4.29 -7.22
C GLY A 47 -3.31 4.92 -6.62
N GLN A 48 -3.75 6.08 -7.14
CA GLN A 48 -5.02 6.69 -6.73
C GLN A 48 -6.21 6.15 -7.54
N ASP A 49 -5.98 5.33 -8.58
CA ASP A 49 -7.03 4.66 -9.36
C ASP A 49 -7.03 3.16 -9.06
N VAL A 50 -8.03 2.71 -8.30
CA VAL A 50 -8.18 1.30 -7.91
C VAL A 50 -8.25 0.34 -9.10
N PHE A 51 -8.80 0.78 -10.23
CA PHE A 51 -8.93 -0.06 -11.42
C PHE A 51 -7.61 -0.15 -12.17
N ALA A 52 -6.84 0.94 -12.24
CA ALA A 52 -5.49 0.93 -12.80
C ALA A 52 -4.55 0.02 -11.98
N VAL A 53 -4.65 0.05 -10.65
CA VAL A 53 -3.91 -0.88 -9.77
C VAL A 53 -4.35 -2.32 -10.01
N ARG A 54 -5.66 -2.59 -10.02
CA ARG A 54 -6.20 -3.94 -10.25
C ARG A 54 -5.75 -4.53 -11.58
N GLU A 55 -5.79 -3.75 -12.66
CA GLU A 55 -5.33 -4.16 -13.98
C GLU A 55 -3.84 -4.49 -13.98
N ALA A 56 -3.00 -3.55 -13.50
CA ALA A 56 -1.55 -3.71 -13.54
C ALA A 56 -1.06 -4.88 -12.65
N VAL A 57 -1.66 -5.05 -11.47
CA VAL A 57 -1.39 -6.20 -10.60
C VAL A 57 -1.89 -7.49 -11.23
N GLY A 58 -3.09 -7.48 -11.83
CA GLY A 58 -3.66 -8.64 -12.53
C GLY A 58 -2.75 -9.17 -13.63
N GLU A 59 -2.27 -8.29 -14.51
CA GLU A 59 -1.31 -8.65 -15.56
C GLU A 59 0.02 -9.18 -15.01
N ALA A 60 0.55 -8.54 -13.95
CA ALA A 60 1.79 -8.97 -13.32
C ALA A 60 1.67 -10.37 -12.69
N VAL A 61 0.55 -10.64 -12.02
CA VAL A 61 0.24 -11.94 -11.43
C VAL A 61 0.01 -13.00 -12.51
N GLU A 62 -0.70 -12.66 -13.59
CA GLU A 62 -0.91 -13.56 -14.72
C GLU A 62 0.41 -13.96 -15.38
N ARG A 63 1.29 -12.98 -15.64
CA ARG A 63 2.65 -13.21 -16.14
C ARG A 63 3.47 -14.10 -15.20
N ALA A 64 3.46 -13.79 -13.91
CA ALA A 64 4.17 -14.59 -12.92
C ALA A 64 3.69 -16.05 -12.93
N ARG A 65 2.38 -16.29 -13.00
CA ARG A 65 1.79 -17.63 -12.99
C ARG A 65 2.02 -18.41 -14.29
N LYS A 66 1.84 -17.75 -15.44
CA LYS A 66 1.89 -18.42 -16.76
C LYS A 66 3.29 -18.52 -17.33
N GLU A 67 4.10 -17.48 -17.15
CA GLU A 67 5.40 -17.34 -17.81
C GLU A 67 6.56 -17.53 -16.83
N GLN A 68 6.28 -17.63 -15.52
CA GLN A 68 7.29 -17.67 -14.46
C GLN A 68 8.28 -16.50 -14.58
N HIS A 69 7.79 -15.36 -15.05
CA HIS A 69 8.61 -14.19 -15.30
C HIS A 69 8.29 -13.09 -14.29
N PRO A 70 9.28 -12.63 -13.51
CA PRO A 70 9.02 -11.67 -12.46
C PRO A 70 8.73 -10.27 -13.01
N THR A 71 7.91 -9.51 -12.30
CA THR A 71 7.52 -8.14 -12.67
C THR A 71 7.89 -7.15 -11.57
N LEU A 72 8.40 -5.97 -11.94
CA LEU A 72 8.53 -4.80 -11.05
C LEU A 72 7.42 -3.78 -11.37
N LEU A 73 6.47 -3.61 -10.46
CA LEU A 73 5.37 -2.67 -10.59
C LEU A 73 5.60 -1.46 -9.67
N GLU A 74 5.65 -0.26 -10.23
CA GLU A 74 5.61 0.98 -9.45
C GLU A 74 4.18 1.52 -9.38
N VAL A 75 3.61 1.52 -8.18
CA VAL A 75 2.30 2.10 -7.88
C VAL A 75 2.55 3.51 -7.34
N ARG A 76 2.22 4.54 -8.14
CA ARG A 76 2.43 5.94 -7.73
C ARG A 76 1.27 6.43 -6.90
N THR A 77 1.52 6.66 -5.62
CA THR A 77 0.49 7.06 -4.66
C THR A 77 1.02 8.21 -3.80
N TYR A 78 0.35 8.53 -2.70
CA TYR A 78 0.75 9.58 -1.78
C TYR A 78 0.36 9.23 -0.34
N ARG A 79 1.24 9.53 0.62
CA ARG A 79 0.99 9.31 2.05
C ARG A 79 0.35 10.56 2.66
N PHE A 80 -0.93 10.53 3.02
CA PHE A 80 -1.58 11.75 3.56
C PHE A 80 -1.13 12.12 4.98
N MET A 81 -0.72 11.14 5.79
CA MET A 81 -0.25 11.36 7.16
C MET A 81 1.29 11.47 7.25
N GLY A 82 1.79 11.73 8.47
CA GLY A 82 3.22 11.67 8.79
C GLY A 82 3.82 10.30 8.47
N HIS A 83 5.15 10.20 8.49
CA HIS A 83 5.82 8.90 8.29
C HIS A 83 5.43 7.90 9.40
N SER A 84 5.36 8.39 10.63
CA SER A 84 4.82 7.71 11.79
C SER A 84 3.89 8.65 12.57
N MET A 85 3.31 8.17 13.67
CA MET A 85 2.50 8.97 14.59
C MET A 85 3.27 10.14 15.22
N SER A 86 4.60 10.06 15.28
CA SER A 86 5.46 11.10 15.85
C SER A 86 5.90 12.16 14.83
N ASP A 87 5.68 11.94 13.54
CA ASP A 87 6.11 12.84 12.49
C ASP A 87 5.05 13.88 12.16
N ALA A 88 5.48 15.13 11.99
CA ALA A 88 4.62 16.19 11.47
C ALA A 88 4.08 15.82 10.08
N VAL A 89 2.78 16.02 9.87
CA VAL A 89 2.09 15.71 8.60
C VAL A 89 2.60 16.58 7.46
N SER A 90 2.90 17.86 7.71
CA SER A 90 3.46 18.79 6.72
C SER A 90 4.26 19.90 7.40
N GLY A 91 4.97 20.72 6.62
CA GLY A 91 5.71 21.89 7.12
C GLY A 91 7.18 21.62 7.48
N THR A 92 7.64 20.37 7.37
CA THR A 92 9.04 19.98 7.61
C THR A 92 9.75 19.63 6.30
N TYR A 93 9.30 18.58 5.61
CA TYR A 93 9.93 18.06 4.38
C TYR A 93 9.01 18.08 3.15
N ARG A 94 7.78 18.53 3.32
CA ARG A 94 6.79 18.74 2.25
C ARG A 94 5.86 19.88 2.59
N THR A 95 5.30 20.50 1.56
CA THR A 95 4.43 21.66 1.75
C THR A 95 3.00 21.24 2.06
N LYS A 96 2.24 22.12 2.71
CA LYS A 96 0.80 21.91 2.90
C LYS A 96 0.06 21.91 1.57
N ALA A 97 0.43 22.80 0.65
CA ALA A 97 -0.18 22.92 -0.68
C ALA A 97 -0.01 21.64 -1.51
N GLU A 98 1.16 21.00 -1.46
CA GLU A 98 1.39 19.71 -2.10
C GLU A 98 0.46 18.63 -1.53
N LEU A 99 0.35 18.53 -0.20
CA LEU A 99 -0.56 17.58 0.44
C LEU A 99 -2.02 17.84 0.04
N GLU A 100 -2.47 19.09 0.09
CA GLU A 100 -3.82 19.49 -0.30
C GLU A 100 -4.12 19.14 -1.76
N GLU A 101 -3.13 19.27 -2.66
CA GLU A 101 -3.30 18.88 -4.07
C GLU A 101 -3.49 17.36 -4.23
N TYR A 102 -2.67 16.54 -3.56
CA TYR A 102 -2.83 15.09 -3.61
C TYR A 102 -4.12 14.61 -2.94
N MET A 103 -4.58 15.27 -1.88
CA MET A 103 -5.84 14.92 -1.20
C MET A 103 -7.07 15.11 -2.09
N LYS A 104 -7.03 15.99 -3.10
CA LYS A 104 -8.11 16.09 -4.10
C LYS A 104 -8.28 14.82 -4.92
N ARG A 105 -7.26 13.97 -4.95
CA ARG A 105 -7.24 12.69 -5.65
C ARG A 105 -7.31 11.51 -4.70
N ASP A 106 -7.91 11.65 -3.52
CA ASP A 106 -8.08 10.52 -2.59
C ASP A 106 -8.77 9.34 -3.31
N PRO A 107 -8.16 8.14 -3.35
CA PRO A 107 -8.70 7.00 -4.09
C PRO A 107 -10.08 6.57 -3.59
N ILE A 108 -10.38 6.75 -2.29
CA ILE A 108 -11.69 6.42 -1.73
C ILE A 108 -12.74 7.39 -2.28
N SER A 109 -12.44 8.69 -2.27
CA SER A 109 -13.34 9.72 -2.82
C SER A 109 -13.56 9.53 -4.32
N LEU A 110 -12.48 9.29 -5.09
CA LEU A 110 -12.56 9.06 -6.53
C LEU A 110 -13.37 7.81 -6.88
N LEU A 111 -13.18 6.72 -6.14
CA LEU A 111 -13.95 5.49 -6.35
C LEU A 111 -15.42 5.68 -5.97
N ARG A 112 -15.69 6.35 -4.83
CA ARG A 112 -17.04 6.67 -4.39
C ARG A 112 -17.80 7.45 -5.45
N GLU A 113 -17.25 8.57 -5.93
CA GLU A 113 -17.86 9.42 -6.96
C GLU A 113 -18.19 8.59 -8.21
N ARG A 114 -17.25 7.78 -8.69
CA ARG A 114 -17.47 6.90 -9.84
C ARG A 114 -18.58 5.88 -9.63
N MET A 115 -18.75 5.36 -8.41
CA MET A 115 -19.80 4.39 -8.07
C MET A 115 -21.17 5.04 -7.89
N GLU A 116 -21.22 6.27 -7.35
CA GLU A 116 -22.43 7.07 -7.26
C GLU A 116 -22.92 7.47 -8.67
N ASP A 117 -22.02 7.98 -9.52
CA ASP A 117 -22.30 8.39 -10.89
C ASP A 117 -22.90 7.29 -11.77
N ASN A 118 -22.50 6.03 -11.53
CA ASN A 118 -23.00 4.87 -12.27
C ASN A 118 -24.16 4.15 -11.57
N GLY A 119 -24.61 4.65 -10.42
CA GLY A 119 -25.74 4.10 -9.65
C GLY A 119 -25.44 2.79 -8.92
N SER A 120 -24.17 2.39 -8.80
CA SER A 120 -23.78 1.18 -8.04
C SER A 120 -23.67 1.42 -6.53
N LEU A 121 -23.71 2.70 -6.09
CA LEU A 121 -23.63 3.07 -4.69
C LEU A 121 -24.61 4.19 -4.37
N SER A 122 -25.45 4.00 -3.35
CA SER A 122 -26.26 5.05 -2.73
C SER A 122 -25.63 5.55 -1.42
N GLU A 123 -26.03 6.74 -0.99
CA GLU A 123 -25.61 7.31 0.29
C GLU A 123 -26.02 6.41 1.47
N GLU A 124 -27.22 5.81 1.44
CA GLU A 124 -27.65 4.88 2.50
C GLU A 124 -26.79 3.62 2.55
N GLN A 125 -26.38 3.09 1.39
CA GLN A 125 -25.47 1.95 1.32
C GLN A 125 -24.10 2.31 1.89
N LEU A 126 -23.58 3.50 1.56
CA LEU A 126 -22.31 4.00 2.09
C LEU A 126 -22.35 4.16 3.60
N GLN A 127 -23.38 4.83 4.14
CA GLN A 127 -23.55 5.02 5.58
C GLN A 127 -23.68 3.69 6.33
N LYS A 128 -24.38 2.72 5.73
CA LYS A 128 -24.46 1.37 6.29
C LYS A 128 -23.08 0.72 6.34
N MET A 129 -22.31 0.76 5.24
CA MET A 129 -20.95 0.19 5.20
C MET A 129 -20.05 0.85 6.24
N ASP A 130 -20.09 2.18 6.37
CA ASP A 130 -19.32 2.91 7.40
C ASP A 130 -19.69 2.47 8.81
N THR A 131 -20.97 2.27 9.08
CA THR A 131 -21.44 1.79 10.39
C THR A 131 -20.97 0.37 10.67
N ASP A 132 -21.11 -0.53 9.69
CA ASP A 132 -20.69 -1.92 9.81
C ASP A 132 -19.17 -2.02 10.04
N ILE A 133 -18.36 -1.27 9.29
CA ILE A 133 -16.89 -1.29 9.43
C ILE A 133 -16.44 -0.67 10.75
N LYS A 134 -17.10 0.38 11.24
CA LYS A 134 -16.81 0.94 12.58
C LYS A 134 -17.06 -0.10 13.68
N ALA A 135 -18.12 -0.89 13.58
CA ALA A 135 -18.38 -1.95 14.54
C ALA A 135 -17.29 -3.03 14.51
N VAL A 136 -16.84 -3.45 13.32
CA VAL A 136 -15.73 -4.41 13.17
C VAL A 136 -14.42 -3.89 13.77
N VAL A 137 -14.10 -2.62 13.52
CA VAL A 137 -12.88 -1.99 14.07
C VAL A 137 -12.96 -1.87 15.59
N GLN A 138 -14.13 -1.50 16.14
CA GLN A 138 -14.31 -1.41 17.59
C GLN A 138 -14.18 -2.78 18.27
N ASP A 139 -14.79 -3.83 17.70
CA ASP A 139 -14.67 -5.20 18.21
C ASP A 139 -13.21 -5.68 18.23
N ALA A 140 -12.46 -5.41 17.16
CA ALA A 140 -11.03 -5.74 17.09
C ALA A 140 -10.19 -4.98 18.14
N TRP A 141 -10.53 -3.72 18.40
CA TRP A 141 -9.89 -2.93 19.45
C TRP A 141 -10.24 -3.47 20.84
N ASP A 142 -11.52 -3.66 21.14
CA ASP A 142 -11.97 -4.16 22.44
C ASP A 142 -11.33 -5.53 22.76
N PHE A 143 -11.22 -6.41 21.76
CA PHE A 143 -10.50 -7.67 21.89
C PHE A 143 -9.02 -7.47 22.21
N ALA A 144 -8.33 -6.59 21.50
CA ALA A 144 -6.90 -6.32 21.72
C ALA A 144 -6.64 -5.66 23.08
N ASP A 145 -7.50 -4.75 23.52
CA ASP A 145 -7.39 -4.02 24.79
C ASP A 145 -7.70 -4.93 26.00
N ALA A 146 -8.70 -5.81 25.87
CA ALA A 146 -9.05 -6.78 26.89
C ALA A 146 -8.13 -8.01 26.92
N SER A 147 -7.24 -8.17 25.94
CA SER A 147 -6.31 -9.29 25.90
C SER A 147 -5.31 -9.20 27.06
N PRO A 148 -5.04 -10.31 27.77
CA PRO A 148 -4.10 -10.29 28.88
C PRO A 148 -2.68 -9.98 28.39
N GLU A 149 -1.90 -9.30 29.22
CA GLU A 149 -0.46 -9.20 28.98
C GLU A 149 0.16 -10.60 28.92
N LEU A 150 1.10 -10.77 27.99
CA LEU A 150 1.84 -12.02 27.90
C LEU A 150 2.72 -12.20 29.14
N PRO A 151 2.85 -13.43 29.66
CA PRO A 151 3.78 -13.72 30.75
C PRO A 151 5.22 -13.48 30.29
N LEU A 152 6.14 -13.17 31.22
CA LEU A 152 7.53 -12.86 30.89
C LEU A 152 8.23 -14.01 30.16
N GLU A 153 7.82 -15.24 30.45
CA GLU A 153 8.34 -16.47 29.84
C GLU A 153 8.14 -16.49 28.31
N ALA A 154 7.08 -15.86 27.79
CA ALA A 154 6.79 -15.77 26.37
C ALA A 154 7.90 -15.04 25.58
N LEU A 155 8.74 -14.24 26.26
CA LEU A 155 9.92 -13.60 25.65
C LEU A 155 10.91 -14.62 25.05
N TYR A 156 10.93 -15.85 25.55
CA TYR A 156 11.87 -16.89 25.13
C TYR A 156 11.25 -17.90 24.15
N GLU A 157 9.95 -17.78 23.87
CA GLU A 157 9.24 -18.62 22.91
C GLU A 157 9.58 -18.20 21.47
N ASP A 158 9.42 -19.13 20.51
CA ASP A 158 9.64 -18.92 19.07
C ASP A 158 11.06 -18.47 18.62
N VAL A 159 12.05 -18.46 19.51
CA VAL A 159 13.45 -18.13 19.17
C VAL A 159 14.13 -19.25 18.39
N TYR A 160 13.88 -20.51 18.79
CA TYR A 160 14.37 -21.72 18.13
C TYR A 160 13.24 -22.73 18.06
N VAL A 161 13.28 -23.60 17.05
CA VAL A 161 12.44 -24.81 17.06
C VAL A 161 12.97 -25.75 18.13
N ASP A 162 12.10 -26.27 18.99
CA ASP A 162 12.49 -27.32 19.93
C ASP A 162 12.79 -28.59 19.12
N THR A 163 14.06 -28.98 19.07
CA THR A 163 14.52 -30.18 18.38
C THR A 163 14.48 -31.43 19.27
N THR A 164 14.03 -31.28 20.52
CA THR A 164 13.97 -32.36 21.51
C THR A 164 12.54 -32.91 21.55
N THR A 165 12.34 -34.06 20.91
CA THR A 165 11.12 -34.89 21.04
C THR A 165 11.35 -36.01 22.05
#